data_AF-A0A419K204-F1
#
_entry.id   AF-A0A419K204-F1
#
_cell.length_a   1.000
_cell.length_b   1.000
_cell.length_c   1.000
_cell.angle_alpha   90.00
_cell.angle_beta   90.00
_cell.angle_gamma   90.00
#
_symmetry.space_group_name_H-M   'P 1'
#
loop_
_entity.id
_entity.type
_entity.pdbx_description
1 polymer ?
#
loop_
_entity_poly.entity_id
_entity_poly.type
_entity_poly.pdbx_seq_one_letter_code
_entity_poly.pdbx_strand_id
1 'polypeptide(L)'
;MKERAKQKLRELVDRFRYNLDVYKKSTYNETQVRREFIDPFFEALGWDVSNKQGFAEQYKEVVHEDAIKVGRSTRAPDYSFRIGGQRKFFVEAKKPAVNIKADVSPAYQLRRYAWSA
;
A
#
# COMPACT_ATOMS: atom_id res chain seq x y z
N MET A 1 -22.21 -7.09 -4.33
CA MET A 1 -21.00 -6.45 -3.75
C MET A 1 -19.71 -7.04 -4.31
N LYS A 2 -19.47 -8.36 -4.18
CA LYS A 2 -18.26 -9.03 -4.70
C LYS A 2 -17.98 -8.83 -6.20
N GLU A 3 -19.01 -8.83 -7.04
CA GLU A 3 -18.81 -8.68 -8.49
C GLU A 3 -18.37 -7.26 -8.89
N ARG A 4 -18.89 -6.22 -8.21
CA ARG A 4 -18.44 -4.84 -8.40
C ARG A 4 -16.99 -4.66 -7.96
N ALA A 5 -16.59 -5.27 -6.86
CA ALA A 5 -15.20 -5.28 -6.40
C ALA A 5 -14.26 -5.93 -7.41
N LYS A 6 -14.61 -7.13 -7.92
CA LYS A 6 -13.83 -7.80 -8.98
C LYS A 6 -13.70 -6.96 -10.24
N GLN A 7 -14.79 -6.33 -10.67
CA GLN A 7 -14.79 -5.45 -11.83
C GLN A 7 -13.85 -4.25 -11.62
N LYS A 8 -13.93 -3.60 -10.44
CA LYS A 8 -13.03 -2.48 -10.10
C LYS A 8 -11.56 -2.89 -10.10
N LEU A 9 -11.26 -4.06 -9.53
CA LEU A 9 -9.89 -4.60 -9.53
C LEU A 9 -9.38 -4.86 -10.96
N ARG A 10 -10.22 -5.44 -11.83
CA ARG A 10 -9.87 -5.63 -13.25
C ARG A 10 -9.57 -4.30 -13.93
N GLU A 11 -10.44 -3.32 -13.79
CA GLU A 11 -10.24 -1.99 -14.39
C GLU A 11 -8.93 -1.33 -13.94
N LEU A 12 -8.61 -1.41 -12.64
CA LEU A 12 -7.35 -0.88 -12.10
C LEU A 12 -6.15 -1.60 -12.70
N VAL A 13 -6.17 -2.93 -12.74
CA VAL A 13 -5.09 -3.76 -13.27
C VAL A 13 -4.91 -3.52 -14.78
N ASP A 14 -6.00 -3.49 -15.54
CA ASP A 14 -5.97 -3.32 -16.99
C ASP A 14 -5.48 -1.92 -17.36
N ARG A 15 -5.96 -0.87 -16.68
CA ARG A 15 -5.46 0.50 -16.87
C ARG A 15 -3.98 0.62 -16.51
N PHE A 16 -3.54 -0.02 -15.43
CA PHE A 16 -2.14 -0.01 -15.01
C PHE A 16 -1.25 -0.66 -16.07
N ARG A 17 -1.65 -1.85 -16.55
CA ARG A 17 -0.93 -2.61 -17.58
C ARG A 17 -0.87 -1.88 -18.91
N TYR A 18 -1.99 -1.33 -19.36
CA TYR A 18 -2.09 -0.62 -20.64
C TYR A 18 -1.13 0.58 -20.71
N ASN A 19 -0.96 1.30 -19.60
CA ASN A 19 -0.13 2.51 -19.54
C ASN A 19 1.22 2.28 -18.85
N LEU A 20 1.65 1.03 -18.65
CA LEU A 20 2.84 0.69 -17.85
C LEU A 20 4.10 1.42 -18.33
N ASP A 21 4.29 1.50 -19.65
CA ASP A 21 5.46 2.18 -20.24
C ASP A 21 5.48 3.67 -19.90
N VAL A 22 4.32 4.32 -19.85
CA VAL A 22 4.21 5.74 -19.46
C VAL A 22 4.52 5.92 -17.98
N TYR A 23 3.98 5.04 -17.13
CA TYR A 23 4.24 5.09 -15.68
C TYR A 23 5.70 4.78 -15.32
N LYS A 24 6.41 3.99 -16.15
CA LYS A 24 7.84 3.72 -15.98
C LYS A 24 8.75 4.84 -16.48
N LYS A 25 8.34 5.57 -17.52
CA LYS A 25 9.17 6.60 -18.19
C LYS A 25 9.15 7.97 -17.51
N SER A 26 8.24 8.22 -16.56
CA SER A 26 7.83 9.58 -16.17
C SER A 26 8.22 10.02 -14.75
N THR A 27 7.86 11.27 -14.44
CA THR A 27 7.73 11.89 -13.11
C THR A 27 6.72 11.18 -12.19
N TYR A 28 6.09 10.10 -12.66
CA TYR A 28 5.10 9.34 -11.92
C TYR A 28 5.73 8.73 -10.67
N ASN A 29 5.39 9.33 -9.53
CA ASN A 29 6.03 9.06 -8.27
C ASN A 29 5.21 8.08 -7.41
N GLU A 30 5.78 7.75 -6.25
CA GLU A 30 5.18 6.81 -5.30
C GLU A 30 3.81 7.28 -4.79
N THR A 31 3.64 8.58 -4.55
CA THR A 31 2.36 9.15 -4.11
C THR A 31 1.27 9.02 -5.18
N GLN A 32 1.61 9.18 -6.45
CA GLN A 32 0.65 9.03 -7.55
C GLN A 32 0.18 7.58 -7.70
N VAL A 33 1.11 6.61 -7.71
CA VAL A 33 0.73 5.19 -7.80
C VAL A 33 -0.08 4.76 -6.58
N ARG A 34 0.24 5.28 -5.38
CA ARG A 34 -0.52 5.06 -4.16
C ARG A 34 -1.98 5.48 -4.33
N ARG A 35 -2.21 6.76 -4.63
CA ARG A 35 -3.56 7.34 -4.74
C ARG A 35 -4.38 6.82 -5.92
N GLU A 36 -3.75 6.59 -7.07
CA GLU A 36 -4.49 6.25 -8.28
C GLU A 36 -4.74 4.74 -8.41
N PHE A 37 -3.92 3.90 -7.78
CA PHE A 37 -3.99 2.44 -7.94
C PHE A 37 -4.01 1.67 -6.63
N ILE A 38 -3.11 1.93 -5.69
CA ILE A 38 -2.98 1.11 -4.46
C ILE A 38 -4.15 1.35 -3.51
N ASP A 39 -4.48 2.61 -3.21
CA ASP A 39 -5.61 2.92 -2.32
C ASP A 39 -6.92 2.37 -2.90
N PRO A 40 -7.29 2.64 -4.17
CA PRO A 40 -8.51 2.08 -4.75
C PRO A 40 -8.50 0.55 -4.85
N PHE A 41 -7.33 -0.08 -4.96
CA PHE A 41 -7.20 -1.54 -4.97
C PHE A 41 -7.56 -2.13 -3.62
N PHE A 42 -7.01 -1.59 -2.53
CA PHE A 42 -7.33 -2.07 -1.18
C PHE A 42 -8.75 -1.70 -0.75
N GLU A 43 -9.26 -0.53 -1.15
CA GLU A 43 -10.68 -0.18 -0.97
C GLU A 43 -11.61 -1.17 -1.69
N ALA A 44 -11.26 -1.60 -2.91
CA ALA A 44 -12.03 -2.61 -3.62
C ALA A 44 -11.97 -3.99 -2.94
N LEU A 45 -10.90 -4.29 -2.19
CA LEU A 45 -10.81 -5.49 -1.34
C LEU A 45 -11.59 -5.37 -0.02
N GLY A 46 -12.16 -4.19 0.27
CA GLY A 46 -13.01 -3.94 1.44
C GLY A 46 -12.30 -3.28 2.62
N TRP A 47 -11.06 -2.82 2.45
CA TRP A 47 -10.36 -2.06 3.49
C TRP A 47 -10.79 -0.60 3.49
N ASP A 48 -10.99 -0.02 4.67
CA ASP A 48 -11.25 1.42 4.80
C ASP A 48 -9.96 2.25 4.79
N VAL A 49 -9.33 2.33 3.61
CA VAL A 49 -8.04 3.01 3.42
C VAL A 49 -8.14 4.50 3.75
N SER A 50 -9.23 5.15 3.34
CA SER A 50 -9.45 6.59 3.53
C SER A 50 -10.21 6.94 4.81
N ASN A 51 -10.46 5.97 5.70
CA ASN A 51 -11.22 6.14 6.95
C ASN A 51 -12.61 6.77 6.73
N LYS A 52 -13.33 6.33 5.68
CA LYS A 52 -14.70 6.78 5.35
C LYS A 52 -15.70 6.44 6.45
N GLN A 53 -15.44 5.42 7.27
CA GLN A 53 -16.25 5.07 8.43
C GLN A 53 -16.04 6.04 9.61
N GLY A 54 -15.02 6.90 9.55
CA GLY A 54 -14.77 7.92 10.56
C GLY A 54 -14.25 7.35 11.89
N PHE A 55 -13.56 6.21 11.85
CA PHE A 55 -12.98 5.63 13.06
C PHE A 55 -11.94 6.55 13.68
N ALA A 56 -11.86 6.53 15.01
CA ALA A 56 -10.77 7.18 15.74
C ALA A 56 -9.42 6.57 15.35
N GLU A 57 -8.34 7.34 15.47
CA GLU A 57 -6.99 6.97 15.01
C GLU A 57 -6.56 5.54 15.42
N GLN A 58 -6.83 5.17 16.67
CA GLN A 58 -6.47 3.85 17.22
C GLN A 58 -7.23 2.67 16.60
N TYR A 59 -8.37 2.94 15.96
CA TYR A 59 -9.26 1.94 15.36
C TYR A 59 -9.29 1.98 13.83
N LYS A 60 -8.53 2.88 13.20
CA LYS A 60 -8.38 2.88 11.73
C LYS A 60 -7.89 1.51 11.25
N GLU A 61 -8.54 1.01 10.20
CA GLU A 61 -8.16 -0.24 9.56
C GLU A 61 -6.84 -0.11 8.79
N VAL A 62 -6.54 1.08 8.26
CA VAL A 62 -5.31 1.39 7.53
C VAL A 62 -4.72 2.67 8.08
N VAL A 63 -3.48 2.59 8.56
CA VAL A 63 -2.70 3.75 9.00
C VAL A 63 -1.56 3.97 8.02
N HIS A 64 -1.51 5.19 7.47
CA HIS A 64 -0.43 5.60 6.59
C HIS A 64 0.75 6.09 7.42
N GLU A 65 1.97 5.73 7.00
CA GLU A 65 3.22 6.21 7.62
C GLU A 65 3.30 5.93 9.14
N ASP A 66 2.79 4.76 9.56
CA ASP A 66 2.72 4.32 10.95
C ASP A 66 4.13 4.14 11.56
N ALA A 67 4.60 5.13 12.34
CA ALA A 67 5.94 5.12 12.90
C ALA A 67 6.15 3.97 13.91
N ILE A 68 7.05 3.05 13.60
CA ILE A 68 7.39 1.88 14.40
C ILE A 68 8.85 1.92 14.81
N LYS A 69 9.13 1.58 16.07
CA LYS A 69 10.49 1.37 16.54
C LYS A 69 10.97 -0.02 16.11
N VAL A 70 11.98 -0.06 15.25
CA VAL A 70 12.69 -1.27 14.83
C VAL A 70 14.10 -1.21 15.41
N GLY A 71 14.32 -1.91 16.51
CA GLY A 71 15.56 -1.81 17.29
C GLY A 71 15.81 -0.38 17.79
N ARG A 72 16.92 0.24 17.37
CA ARG A 72 17.26 1.64 17.71
C ARG A 72 16.74 2.68 16.71
N SER A 73 16.10 2.26 15.61
CA SER A 73 15.64 3.17 14.55
C SER A 73 14.13 3.20 14.43
N THR A 74 13.55 4.38 14.24
CA THR A 74 12.14 4.51 13.85
C THR A 74 12.01 4.34 12.33
N ARG A 75 10.98 3.62 11.90
CA ARG A 75 10.64 3.39 10.49
C ARG A 75 9.14 3.58 10.32
N ALA A 76 8.72 4.15 9.19
CA ALA A 76 7.32 4.27 8.83
C ALA A 76 7.12 3.45 7.53
N PRO A 77 6.34 2.35 7.56
CA PRO A 77 5.88 1.71 6.34
C PRO A 77 4.81 2.60 5.70
N ASP A 78 4.68 2.54 4.37
CA ASP A 78 3.63 3.31 3.68
C ASP A 78 2.24 3.01 4.22
N TYR A 79 1.95 1.73 4.48
CA TYR A 79 0.66 1.27 5.00
C TYR A 79 0.84 0.24 6.11
N SER A 80 0.06 0.40 7.18
CA SER A 80 -0.10 -0.52 8.29
C SER A 80 -1.56 -0.95 8.37
N PHE A 81 -1.84 -2.21 8.01
CA PHE A 81 -3.19 -2.77 8.00
C PHE A 81 -3.51 -3.43 9.35
N ARG A 82 -4.68 -3.13 9.90
CA ARG A 82 -5.09 -3.48 11.26
C ARG A 82 -6.51 -4.02 11.29
N ILE A 83 -6.79 -4.99 12.16
CA ILE A 83 -8.15 -5.45 12.47
C ILE A 83 -8.34 -5.33 13.98
N GLY A 84 -9.36 -4.59 14.41
CA GLY A 84 -9.61 -4.33 15.84
C GLY A 84 -8.45 -3.61 16.53
N GLY A 85 -7.77 -2.70 15.83
CA GLY A 85 -6.56 -2.01 16.31
C GLY A 85 -5.29 -2.87 16.30
N GLN A 86 -5.39 -4.19 16.12
CA GLN A 86 -4.23 -5.07 16.02
C GLN A 86 -3.71 -5.12 14.59
N ARG A 87 -2.43 -4.78 14.43
CA ARG A 87 -1.71 -4.87 13.16
C ARG A 87 -1.67 -6.30 12.62
N LYS A 88 -1.84 -6.44 11.30
CA LYS A 88 -1.83 -7.71 10.56
C LYS A 88 -0.70 -7.79 9.55
N PHE A 89 -0.47 -6.75 8.75
CA PHE A 89 0.62 -6.71 7.78
C PHE A 89 0.96 -5.28 7.38
N PHE A 90 2.09 -5.15 6.69
CA PHE A 90 2.56 -3.90 6.09
C PHE A 90 2.55 -3.99 4.58
N VAL A 91 2.37 -2.84 3.93
CA VAL A 91 2.62 -2.68 2.50
C VAL A 91 3.55 -1.49 2.33
N GLU A 92 4.55 -1.69 1.49
CA GLU A 92 5.46 -0.65 1.01
C GLU A 92 5.21 -0.47 -0.49
N ALA A 93 4.95 0.76 -0.90
CA ALA A 93 4.81 1.13 -2.30
C ALA A 93 6.16 1.53 -2.88
N LYS A 94 6.29 1.41 -4.19
CA LYS A 94 7.39 1.98 -4.96
C LYS A 94 6.85 2.56 -6.26
N LYS A 95 7.52 3.57 -6.78
CA LYS A 95 7.23 4.09 -8.12
C LYS A 95 7.34 2.96 -9.17
N PRO A 96 6.51 2.93 -10.22
CA PRO A 96 6.47 1.83 -11.20
C PRO A 96 7.78 1.54 -11.93
N ALA A 97 8.70 2.52 -11.98
CA ALA A 97 10.05 2.35 -12.53
C ALA A 97 10.96 1.43 -11.69
N VAL A 98 10.66 1.20 -10.41
CA VAL A 98 11.44 0.31 -9.53
C VAL A 98 11.04 -1.14 -9.78
N ASN A 99 12.02 -1.98 -10.09
CA ASN A 99 11.80 -3.41 -10.28
C ASN A 99 11.83 -4.17 -8.94
N ILE A 100 10.69 -4.23 -8.26
CA ILE A 100 10.56 -4.91 -6.96
C ILE A 100 10.78 -6.43 -7.01
N LYS A 101 10.79 -7.05 -8.19
CA LYS A 101 11.01 -8.50 -8.35
C LYS A 101 12.48 -8.85 -8.31
N ALA A 102 13.33 -8.02 -8.94
CA ALA A 102 14.75 -8.29 -9.09
C ALA A 102 15.62 -7.44 -8.16
N ASP A 103 15.13 -6.30 -7.70
CA ASP A 103 15.84 -5.46 -6.76
C ASP A 103 15.69 -5.99 -5.33
N VAL A 104 16.82 -6.20 -4.65
CA VAL A 104 16.88 -6.68 -3.27
C VAL A 104 16.53 -5.56 -2.28
N SER A 105 16.78 -4.30 -2.64
CA SER A 105 16.62 -3.15 -1.73
C SER A 105 15.18 -2.99 -1.21
N PRO A 106 14.12 -3.02 -2.05
CA PRO A 106 12.73 -2.97 -1.58
C PRO A 106 12.36 -4.15 -0.66
N ALA A 107 12.81 -5.36 -1.00
CA ALA A 107 12.55 -6.54 -0.17
C ALA A 107 13.26 -6.44 1.18
N TYR A 108 14.49 -5.92 1.20
CA TYR A 108 15.24 -5.68 2.42
C TYR A 108 14.57 -4.63 3.30
N GLN A 109 14.06 -3.54 2.72
CA GLN A 109 13.30 -2.52 3.44
C GLN A 109 12.08 -3.14 4.15
N LEU A 110 11.28 -3.94 3.44
CA LEU A 110 10.07 -4.55 4.01
C LEU A 110 10.40 -5.58 5.12
N ARG A 111 11.43 -6.41 4.91
CA ARG A 111 11.82 -7.47 5.88
C ARG A 111 12.26 -6.92 7.22
N ARG A 112 12.75 -5.68 7.29
CA ARG A 112 13.14 -5.06 8.55
C ARG A 112 11.95 -4.75 9.45
N TYR A 113 10.74 -4.55 8.90
CA TYR A 113 9.55 -4.38 9.72
C TYR A 113 9.09 -5.70 10.35
N ALA A 114 9.21 -6.81 9.62
CA ALA A 114 8.75 -8.13 10.07
C ALA A 114 9.56 -8.70 11.25
N TRP A 115 10.79 -8.21 11.48
CA TRP A 115 11.59 -8.60 12.65
C TRP A 115 11.14 -7.92 13.96
N SER A 116 10.24 -6.95 13.88
CA SER A 116 9.73 -6.17 15.02
C SER A 116 8.20 -6.13 15.13
N ALA A 117 7.51 -6.88 14.27
CA ALA A 117 6.05 -6.94 14.22
C ALA A 117 5.47 -7.94 15.21
#